data_AF-A0A4Q5QIF2-F1
#
_entry.id   AF-A0A4Q5QIF2-F1
#
_cell.length_a   1.000
_cell.length_b   1.000
_cell.length_c   1.000
_cell.angle_alpha   90.00
_cell.angle_beta   90.00
_cell.angle_gamma   90.00
#
_symmetry.space_group_name_H-M   'P 1'
#
loop_
_entity.id
_entity.type
_entity.pdbx_description
1 polymer ?
#
loop_
_entity_poly.entity_id
_entity_poly.type
_entity_poly.pdbx_seq_one_letter_code
_entity_poly.pdbx_strand_id
1 'polypeptide(L)'
;MTRLVLGLLMTLVSPAQADDAVSGTWEGSYVCGQGGTALTLILRPGHGRRELNGLFHFHGSASNPGVPEGCFTMTGSADAQSRQVKLSAGAWLLQPFGYVTVDLAGTLDPGGNHLSGQVIGPLCQGFKLRRVKASAVPIPSACLGSAAIAAVDFDR
;
A
#
# COMPACT_ATOMS: atom_id res chain seq x y z
N MET A 1 28.80 -13.42 55.69
CA MET A 1 28.64 -12.19 54.87
C MET A 1 28.31 -12.63 53.45
N THR A 2 27.03 -12.70 53.07
CA THR A 2 26.62 -13.13 51.72
C THR A 2 25.68 -12.08 51.17
N ARG A 3 26.18 -11.24 50.25
CA ARG A 3 25.37 -10.23 49.56
C ARG A 3 24.66 -10.91 48.39
N LEU A 4 23.33 -10.99 48.46
CA LEU A 4 22.48 -11.27 47.30
C LEU A 4 22.58 -10.07 46.35
N VAL A 5 23.04 -10.29 45.12
CA VAL A 5 22.93 -9.30 44.03
C VAL A 5 21.71 -9.69 43.22
N LEU A 6 20.62 -8.94 43.42
CA LEU A 6 19.38 -9.08 42.66
C LEU A 6 19.59 -8.39 41.30
N GLY A 7 19.95 -9.16 40.28
CA GLY A 7 20.09 -8.66 38.90
C GLY A 7 18.73 -8.41 38.28
N LEU A 8 18.34 -7.13 38.18
CA LEU A 8 17.16 -6.71 37.43
C LEU A 8 17.48 -6.78 35.92
N LEU A 9 17.06 -7.86 35.26
CA LEU A 9 17.06 -7.94 33.80
C LEU A 9 16.01 -6.97 33.24
N MET A 10 16.44 -5.76 32.86
CA MET A 10 15.62 -4.87 32.03
C MET A 10 15.57 -5.45 30.61
N THR A 11 14.44 -6.06 30.25
CA THR A 11 14.17 -6.44 28.87
C THR A 11 13.93 -5.17 28.04
N LEU A 12 14.84 -4.88 27.13
CA LEU A 12 14.64 -3.86 26.10
C LEU A 12 13.56 -4.37 25.13
N VAL A 13 12.30 -4.02 25.38
CA VAL A 13 11.23 -4.14 24.38
C VAL A 13 11.52 -3.11 23.30
N SER A 14 11.99 -3.58 22.15
CA SER A 14 12.15 -2.73 20.96
C SER A 14 10.77 -2.47 20.36
N PRO A 15 10.36 -1.21 20.10
CA PRO A 15 9.13 -0.92 19.39
C PRO A 15 9.41 -1.09 17.89
N ALA A 16 9.55 -2.34 17.44
CA ALA A 16 9.84 -2.67 16.05
C ALA A 16 8.61 -3.20 15.31
N GLN A 17 7.40 -2.69 15.58
CA GLN A 17 6.18 -3.24 14.99
C GLN A 17 5.12 -2.15 14.78
N ALA A 18 5.41 -1.22 13.88
CA ALA A 18 4.44 -0.20 13.46
C ALA A 18 4.45 -0.07 11.93
N ASP A 19 5.64 -0.17 11.32
CA ASP A 19 5.85 -0.04 9.87
C ASP A 19 5.36 -1.27 9.08
N ASP A 20 5.14 -2.40 9.76
CA ASP A 20 4.66 -3.64 9.13
C ASP A 20 3.12 -3.67 8.97
N ALA A 21 2.38 -2.88 9.75
CA ALA A 21 0.94 -3.03 9.85
C ALA A 21 0.20 -2.76 8.53
N VAL A 22 0.73 -1.92 7.64
CA VAL A 22 0.11 -1.60 6.34
C VAL A 22 0.84 -2.23 5.15
N SER A 23 2.10 -2.62 5.34
CA SER A 23 2.91 -3.26 4.30
C SER A 23 2.24 -4.55 3.84
N GLY A 24 2.28 -4.84 2.54
CA GLY A 24 1.64 -6.02 1.96
C GLY A 24 0.96 -5.76 0.62
N THR A 25 0.12 -6.70 0.21
CA THR A 25 -0.65 -6.62 -1.04
C THR A 25 -2.12 -6.45 -0.73
N TRP A 26 -2.77 -5.56 -1.47
CA TRP A 26 -4.13 -5.12 -1.26
C TRP A 26 -4.90 -5.18 -2.57
N GLU A 27 -6.14 -5.66 -2.53
CA GLU A 27 -7.01 -5.74 -3.68
C GLU A 27 -8.39 -5.16 -3.39
N GLY A 28 -8.96 -4.54 -4.40
CA GLY A 28 -10.35 -4.09 -4.37
C GLY A 28 -10.62 -3.13 -5.51
N SER A 29 -11.21 -1.98 -5.20
CA SER A 29 -11.64 -1.05 -6.23
C SER A 29 -11.70 0.38 -5.74
N TYR A 30 -11.67 1.30 -6.70
CA TYR A 30 -11.97 2.71 -6.50
C TYR A 30 -12.94 3.21 -7.57
N VAL A 31 -13.46 4.42 -7.39
CA VAL A 31 -14.37 5.07 -8.34
C VAL A 31 -13.81 6.43 -8.72
N CYS A 32 -13.71 6.68 -10.03
CA CYS A 32 -13.44 8.00 -10.60
C CYS A 32 -14.37 8.26 -11.79
N GLY A 33 -14.12 9.29 -12.61
CA GLY A 33 -15.00 9.69 -13.72
C GLY A 33 -15.26 8.60 -14.76
N GLN A 34 -14.36 7.63 -14.90
CA GLN A 34 -14.53 6.44 -15.76
C GLN A 34 -15.44 5.37 -15.16
N GLY A 35 -15.89 5.53 -13.91
CA GLY A 35 -16.64 4.54 -13.15
C GLY A 35 -15.78 3.67 -12.23
N GLY A 36 -16.35 2.56 -11.79
CA GLY A 36 -15.66 1.61 -10.91
C GLY A 36 -14.45 1.00 -11.62
N THR A 37 -13.31 0.98 -10.94
CA THR A 37 -12.03 0.49 -11.46
C THR A 37 -11.40 -0.44 -10.43
N ALA A 38 -10.89 -1.59 -10.88
CA ALA A 38 -10.20 -2.52 -10.00
C ALA A 38 -8.81 -2.00 -9.65
N LEU A 39 -8.33 -2.31 -8.44
CA LEU A 39 -7.06 -1.84 -7.93
C LEU A 39 -6.34 -2.95 -7.17
N THR A 40 -5.11 -3.20 -7.60
CA THR A 40 -4.08 -3.89 -6.84
C THR A 40 -3.08 -2.84 -6.33
N LEU A 41 -2.97 -2.73 -5.01
CA LEU A 41 -2.03 -1.83 -4.34
C LEU A 41 -1.00 -2.68 -3.59
N ILE A 42 0.27 -2.50 -3.92
CA ILE A 42 1.38 -3.17 -3.23
C ILE A 42 2.11 -2.12 -2.42
N LEU A 43 2.30 -2.35 -1.13
CA LEU A 43 3.02 -1.46 -0.22
C LEU A 43 4.19 -2.20 0.43
N ARG A 44 5.34 -1.54 0.52
CA ARG A 44 6.56 -2.03 1.18
C ARG A 44 7.14 -0.94 2.08
N PRO A 45 7.88 -1.32 3.13
CA PRO A 45 8.64 -0.35 3.91
C PRO A 45 9.59 0.48 3.03
N GLY A 46 9.65 1.77 3.30
CA GLY A 46 10.66 2.68 2.75
C GLY A 46 11.96 2.65 3.55
N HIS A 47 12.81 3.66 3.32
CA HIS A 47 14.10 3.78 4.03
C HIS A 47 13.94 4.47 5.39
N GLY A 48 12.96 5.35 5.52
CA GLY A 48 12.61 6.02 6.77
C GLY A 48 11.61 5.24 7.62
N ARG A 49 11.59 5.54 8.93
CA ARG A 49 10.56 5.06 9.85
C ARG A 49 9.19 5.54 9.35
N ARG A 50 8.24 4.62 9.23
CA ARG A 50 6.86 4.82 8.72
C ARG A 50 6.76 5.19 7.25
N GLU A 51 7.87 5.22 6.52
CA GLU A 51 7.86 5.48 5.08
C GLU A 51 7.37 4.25 4.32
N LEU A 52 6.65 4.49 3.23
CA LEU A 52 6.13 3.46 2.35
C LEU A 52 6.55 3.73 0.92
N ASN A 53 6.98 2.67 0.24
CA ASN A 53 7.02 2.60 -1.21
C ASN A 53 5.82 1.79 -1.69
N GLY A 54 5.23 2.17 -2.83
CA GLY A 54 4.05 1.52 -3.35
C GLY A 54 4.01 1.37 -4.86
N LEU A 55 3.18 0.43 -5.31
CA LEU A 55 2.73 0.31 -6.70
C LEU A 55 1.21 0.38 -6.70
N PHE A 56 0.68 1.34 -7.44
CA PHE A 56 -0.73 1.42 -7.77
C PHE A 56 -0.93 0.79 -9.15
N HIS A 57 -1.68 -0.30 -9.23
CA HIS A 57 -2.00 -0.98 -10.49
C HIS A 57 -3.50 -1.06 -10.65
N PHE A 58 -4.03 -0.44 -11.69
CA PHE A 58 -5.45 -0.45 -12.00
C PHE A 58 -5.74 -1.18 -13.31
N HIS A 59 -6.94 -1.73 -13.40
CA HIS A 59 -7.42 -2.42 -14.58
C HIS A 59 -8.96 -2.47 -14.60
N GLY A 60 -9.51 -2.96 -15.72
CA GLY A 60 -10.94 -3.25 -15.86
C GLY A 60 -11.46 -4.20 -14.79
N SER A 61 -12.63 -3.88 -14.24
CA SER A 61 -13.38 -4.77 -13.34
C SER A 61 -14.44 -5.54 -14.12
N ALA A 62 -15.06 -6.56 -13.53
CA ALA A 62 -16.17 -7.28 -14.17
C ALA A 62 -17.36 -6.37 -14.53
N SER A 63 -17.60 -5.30 -13.74
CA SER A 63 -18.67 -4.34 -14.00
C SER A 63 -18.24 -3.19 -14.93
N ASN A 64 -16.95 -3.04 -15.19
CA ASN A 64 -16.40 -2.01 -16.07
C ASN A 64 -15.14 -2.52 -16.80
N PRO A 65 -15.29 -3.50 -17.70
CA PRO A 65 -14.15 -4.20 -18.32
C PRO A 65 -13.39 -3.33 -19.33
N GLY A 66 -13.97 -2.21 -19.76
CA GLY A 66 -13.37 -1.30 -20.75
C GLY A 66 -12.29 -0.38 -20.19
N VAL A 67 -12.08 -0.35 -18.87
CA VAL A 67 -10.99 0.45 -18.28
C VAL A 67 -9.64 -0.17 -18.69
N PRO A 68 -8.75 0.60 -19.35
CA PRO A 68 -7.42 0.12 -19.69
C PRO A 68 -6.61 -0.19 -18.43
N GLU A 69 -5.56 -0.96 -18.60
CA GLU A 69 -4.63 -1.27 -17.53
C GLU A 69 -3.52 -0.20 -17.44
N GLY A 70 -3.17 0.20 -16.22
CA GLY A 70 -2.06 1.12 -15.98
C GLY A 70 -1.47 0.99 -14.60
N CYS A 71 -0.24 1.47 -14.42
CA CYS A 71 0.43 1.42 -13.14
C CYS A 71 1.43 2.56 -12.94
N PHE A 72 1.54 3.02 -11.70
CA PHE A 72 2.47 4.06 -11.27
C PHE A 72 3.00 3.80 -9.86
N THR A 73 4.17 4.36 -9.56
CA THR A 73 4.77 4.27 -8.23
C THR A 73 4.00 5.13 -7.24
N MET A 74 4.01 4.76 -5.97
CA MET A 74 3.55 5.61 -4.87
C MET A 74 4.63 5.72 -3.80
N THR A 75 4.60 6.81 -3.06
CA THR A 75 5.36 6.98 -1.81
C THR A 75 4.45 7.53 -0.74
N GLY A 76 4.72 7.25 0.53
CA GLY A 76 3.88 7.83 1.58
C GLY A 76 4.24 7.39 2.98
N SER A 77 3.25 7.45 3.86
CA SER A 77 3.45 7.10 5.26
C SER A 77 2.22 6.50 5.91
N ALA A 78 2.44 5.74 6.98
CA ALA A 78 1.39 5.26 7.86
C ALA A 78 1.63 5.72 9.31
N ASP A 79 0.57 6.21 9.95
CA ASP A 79 0.60 6.55 11.37
C ASP A 79 -0.05 5.43 12.18
N ALA A 80 0.73 4.76 13.02
CA ALA A 80 0.26 3.59 13.76
C ALA A 80 -0.77 3.93 14.85
N GLN A 81 -0.76 5.16 15.38
CA GLN A 81 -1.69 5.58 16.43
C GLN A 81 -3.08 5.87 15.87
N SER A 82 -3.14 6.64 14.80
CA SER A 82 -4.38 7.04 14.12
C SER A 82 -4.82 6.05 13.03
N ARG A 83 -3.95 5.11 12.64
CA ARG A 83 -4.13 4.16 11.53
C ARG A 83 -4.33 4.83 10.17
N GLN A 84 -3.96 6.10 10.06
CA GLN A 84 -4.05 6.84 8.81
C GLN A 84 -2.91 6.46 7.87
N VAL A 85 -3.23 6.34 6.59
CA VAL A 85 -2.31 6.04 5.51
C VAL A 85 -2.46 7.14 4.46
N LYS A 86 -1.35 7.78 4.10
CA LYS A 86 -1.32 8.81 3.05
C LYS A 86 -0.28 8.39 2.01
N LEU A 87 -0.69 8.29 0.76
CA LEU A 87 0.13 7.89 -0.36
C LEU A 87 0.01 8.93 -1.46
N SER A 88 1.14 9.44 -1.93
CA SER A 88 1.22 10.32 -3.08
C SER A 88 1.73 9.56 -4.28
N ALA A 89 1.14 9.86 -5.44
CA ALA A 89 1.56 9.31 -6.70
C ALA A 89 2.95 9.80 -7.10
N GLY A 90 3.71 8.91 -7.72
CA GLY A 90 4.98 9.20 -8.37
C GLY A 90 4.90 8.95 -9.87
N ALA A 91 5.97 8.39 -10.43
CA ALA A 91 6.13 8.18 -11.86
C ALA A 91 5.20 7.09 -12.42
N TRP A 92 4.71 7.32 -13.63
CA TRP A 92 4.10 6.29 -14.45
C TRP A 92 5.12 5.23 -14.84
N LEU A 93 4.67 3.98 -14.80
CA LEU A 93 5.39 2.82 -15.33
C LEU A 93 4.67 2.26 -16.56
N LEU A 94 3.33 2.34 -16.55
CA LEU A 94 2.46 2.08 -17.69
C LEU A 94 1.29 3.08 -17.66
N GLN A 95 1.28 4.02 -18.60
CA GLN A 95 0.26 5.06 -18.68
C GLN A 95 -0.67 4.85 -19.88
N PRO A 96 -1.97 4.62 -19.66
CA PRO A 96 -2.97 4.73 -20.72
C PRO A 96 -3.14 6.18 -21.17
N PHE A 97 -3.40 6.36 -22.47
CA PHE A 97 -3.66 7.69 -23.02
C PHE A 97 -4.84 8.38 -22.31
N GLY A 98 -4.64 9.63 -21.88
CA GLY A 98 -5.66 10.43 -21.20
C GLY A 98 -5.83 10.16 -19.70
N TYR A 99 -5.03 9.27 -19.10
CA TYR A 99 -5.08 8.98 -17.67
C TYR A 99 -4.11 9.85 -16.87
N VAL A 100 -4.54 10.22 -15.66
CA VAL A 100 -3.75 10.94 -14.66
C VAL A 100 -3.48 10.04 -13.45
N THR A 101 -2.40 10.31 -12.72
CA THR A 101 -2.16 9.66 -11.44
C THR A 101 -3.05 10.25 -10.36
N VAL A 102 -3.22 9.52 -9.26
CA VAL A 102 -4.05 9.93 -8.13
C VAL A 102 -3.38 9.57 -6.81
N ASP A 103 -3.63 10.40 -5.80
CA ASP A 103 -3.17 10.17 -4.43
C ASP A 103 -4.22 9.39 -3.65
N LEU A 104 -3.83 8.73 -2.55
CA LEU A 104 -4.73 8.01 -1.65
C LEU A 104 -4.58 8.54 -0.23
N ALA A 105 -5.71 8.82 0.41
CA ALA A 105 -5.78 9.06 1.85
C ALA A 105 -6.82 8.14 2.47
N GLY A 106 -6.40 7.27 3.38
CA GLY A 106 -7.30 6.28 3.98
C GLY A 106 -6.92 5.88 5.38
N THR A 107 -7.69 4.93 5.90
CA THR A 107 -7.56 4.43 7.27
C THR A 107 -7.59 2.92 7.26
N LEU A 108 -6.63 2.31 7.96
CA LEU A 108 -6.60 0.88 8.21
C LEU A 108 -7.63 0.53 9.31
N ASP A 109 -8.41 -0.51 9.06
CA ASP A 109 -9.36 -1.01 10.04
C ASP A 109 -8.64 -1.58 11.28
N PRO A 110 -9.33 -1.73 12.43
CA PRO A 110 -8.71 -2.26 13.64
C PRO A 110 -8.10 -3.66 13.46
N GLY A 111 -8.63 -4.46 12.52
CA GLY A 111 -8.13 -5.80 12.21
C GLY A 111 -6.92 -5.83 11.29
N GLY A 112 -6.51 -4.70 10.71
CA GLY A 112 -5.39 -4.64 9.78
C GLY A 112 -5.65 -5.30 8.41
N ASN A 113 -6.91 -5.60 8.09
CA ASN A 113 -7.31 -6.40 6.92
C ASN A 113 -8.02 -5.57 5.85
N HIS A 114 -8.56 -4.40 6.20
CA HIS A 114 -9.23 -3.51 5.26
C HIS A 114 -8.62 -2.11 5.29
N LEU A 115 -8.32 -1.57 4.11
CA LEU A 115 -7.86 -0.20 3.91
C LEU A 115 -8.89 0.52 3.05
N SER A 116 -9.44 1.62 3.55
CA SER A 116 -10.46 2.38 2.82
C SER A 116 -10.30 3.88 3.04
N GLY A 117 -10.76 4.68 2.07
CA GLY A 117 -10.53 6.11 2.11
C GLY A 117 -10.97 6.82 0.84
N GLN A 118 -10.34 7.96 0.59
CA GLN A 118 -10.56 8.82 -0.58
C GLN A 118 -9.44 8.67 -1.60
N VAL A 119 -9.82 8.70 -2.87
CA VAL A 119 -8.92 8.92 -3.99
C VAL A 119 -8.89 10.42 -4.28
N ILE A 120 -7.71 11.00 -4.16
CA ILE A 120 -7.50 12.43 -4.36
C ILE A 120 -7.11 12.62 -5.83
N GLY A 121 -8.10 13.04 -6.61
CA GLY A 121 -7.98 13.22 -8.06
C GLY A 121 -9.27 13.80 -8.65
N PRO A 122 -9.22 14.24 -9.92
CA PRO A 122 -10.38 14.80 -10.59
C PRO A 122 -11.50 13.76 -10.73
N LEU A 123 -12.71 14.14 -10.31
CA LEU A 123 -13.92 13.29 -10.40
C LEU A 123 -13.80 11.95 -9.63
N CYS A 124 -12.91 11.88 -8.64
CA CYS A 124 -12.68 10.69 -7.85
C CYS A 124 -13.48 10.68 -6.55
N GLN A 125 -13.79 9.47 -6.07
CA GLN A 125 -14.52 9.21 -4.83
C GLN A 125 -13.68 8.33 -3.91
N GLY A 126 -14.31 7.36 -3.23
CA GLY A 126 -13.63 6.47 -2.31
C GLY A 126 -13.00 5.24 -2.97
N PHE A 127 -12.10 4.63 -2.21
CA PHE A 127 -11.56 3.31 -2.49
C PHE A 127 -11.83 2.37 -1.31
N LYS A 128 -11.87 1.07 -1.60
CA LYS A 128 -11.97 0.00 -0.59
C LYS A 128 -11.10 -1.16 -1.02
N LEU A 129 -10.17 -1.54 -0.15
CA LEU A 129 -9.22 -2.61 -0.39
C LEU A 129 -9.22 -3.59 0.78
N ARG A 130 -8.96 -4.85 0.46
CA ARG A 130 -8.74 -5.93 1.40
C ARG A 130 -7.33 -6.48 1.21
N ARG A 131 -6.68 -6.82 2.32
CA ARG A 131 -5.39 -7.49 2.30
C ARG A 131 -5.51 -8.88 1.67
N VAL A 132 -4.56 -9.20 0.80
CA VAL A 132 -4.43 -10.54 0.20
C VAL A 132 -2.99 -11.03 0.34
N LYS A 133 -2.80 -12.36 0.33
CA LYS A 133 -1.46 -12.97 0.39
C LYS A 133 -0.68 -12.72 -0.90
N ALA A 134 -1.38 -12.84 -2.02
CA ALA A 134 -0.89 -12.56 -3.36
C ALA A 134 -2.05 -12.01 -4.18
N SER A 135 -1.75 -11.16 -5.17
CA SER A 135 -2.77 -10.70 -6.09
C SER A 135 -3.21 -11.85 -7.00
N ALA A 136 -4.50 -11.95 -7.28
CA ALA A 136 -5.04 -12.88 -8.28
C ALA A 136 -4.80 -12.38 -9.71
N VAL A 137 -4.53 -11.08 -9.86
CA VAL A 137 -4.24 -10.44 -11.14
C VAL A 137 -2.73 -10.32 -11.33
N PRO A 138 -2.16 -10.84 -12.43
CA PRO A 138 -0.76 -10.67 -12.73
C PRO A 138 -0.40 -9.18 -12.88
N ILE A 139 0.71 -8.78 -12.27
CA ILE A 139 1.26 -7.44 -12.48
C ILE A 139 1.98 -7.40 -13.84
N PRO A 140 1.71 -6.40 -14.70
CA PRO A 140 2.41 -6.25 -15.98
C PRO A 140 3.92 -6.12 -15.80
N SER A 141 4.70 -6.67 -16.73
CA SER A 141 6.17 -6.62 -16.68
C SER A 141 6.73 -5.19 -16.61
N ALA A 142 6.07 -4.24 -17.25
CA ALA A 142 6.39 -2.81 -17.17
C ALA A 142 6.34 -2.25 -15.72
N CYS A 143 5.55 -2.86 -14.84
CA CYS A 143 5.35 -2.42 -13.45
C CYS A 143 6.30 -3.12 -12.45
N LEU A 144 6.94 -4.23 -12.84
CA LEU A 144 7.75 -5.07 -11.95
C LEU A 144 9.05 -4.41 -11.48
N GLY A 145 9.55 -3.41 -12.20
CA GLY A 145 10.78 -2.68 -11.85
C GLY A 145 10.63 -1.66 -10.71
N SER A 146 9.44 -1.52 -10.13
CA SER A 146 9.21 -0.56 -9.04
C SER A 146 9.83 -1.01 -7.71
N ALA A 147 10.27 -0.06 -6.88
CA ALA A 147 10.80 -0.34 -5.54
C ALA A 147 9.81 -1.13 -4.65
N ALA A 148 8.51 -0.98 -4.90
CA ALA A 148 7.46 -1.72 -4.20
C ALA A 148 7.39 -3.21 -4.58
N ILE A 149 7.91 -3.59 -5.75
CA ILE A 149 8.00 -4.98 -6.20
C ILE A 149 9.40 -5.55 -6.03
N ALA A 150 10.46 -4.73 -6.16
CA ALA A 150 11.84 -5.15 -6.02
C ALA A 150 12.20 -5.71 -4.62
N ALA A 151 11.47 -5.30 -3.57
CA ALA A 151 11.72 -5.79 -2.20
C ALA A 151 11.17 -7.20 -1.92
N VAL A 152 10.61 -7.91 -2.91
CA VAL A 152 10.14 -9.30 -2.77
C VAL A 152 11.30 -10.31 -2.88
N ASP A 153 12.46 -9.89 -3.38
CA ASP A 153 13.58 -10.79 -3.76
C ASP A 153 14.75 -10.86 -2.75
N PHE A 154 14.54 -10.49 -1.49
CA PHE A 154 15.55 -10.59 -0.42
C PHE A 154 15.08 -11.48 0.73
N ASP A 155 14.74 -12.73 0.43
CA ASP A 155 14.85 -13.80 1.42
C ASP A 155 15.34 -15.08 0.74
N ARG A 156 16.66 -15.30 0.88
CA ARG A 156 17.38 -16.53 0.55
C ARG A 156 17.96 -17.06 1.84
#